data_AF-A0A1Q5FAP7-F1
#
_entry.id   AF-A0A1Q5FAP7-F1
#
_cell.length_a   1.000
_cell.length_b   1.000
_cell.length_c   1.000
_cell.angle_alpha   90.00
_cell.angle_beta   90.00
_cell.angle_gamma   90.00
#
_symmetry.space_group_name_H-M   'P 1'
#
loop_
_entity.id
_entity.type
_entity.pdbx_description
1 polymer ?
#
loop_
_entity_poly.entity_id
_entity_poly.type
_entity_poly.pdbx_seq_one_letter_code
_entity_poly.pdbx_strand_id
1 'polypeptide(L)'
;MPDGVTVRAQTDSGDGSAMFDLAVFPAGVAPEQPRLPSDEPVVRRDAPQVNGQDAYWLSVDGTGPRAAVDRLRFRDADGRWMEVKATGLKGADRQQLPLQMAAGVVPGAFRVPLPVSMSALPPETEVAGVTLLRPVSGGSGSGGSGSGGWSASLSFRNKAYGFATVEVGPGERGSDPNGSAPRSSNDGLATVTTSQKCASGNGLHWCVRLIKVSSGDAAAADPADWLSLVVPHGMDESGWTTDVLPQS
;
A
#
# COMPACT_ATOMS: atom_id res chain seq x y z
N MET A 1 -2.41 -5.01 11.28
CA MET A 1 -2.84 -3.74 10.66
C MET A 1 -4.35 -3.70 10.76
N PRO A 2 -5.01 -2.53 10.89
CA PRO A 2 -6.47 -2.52 10.85
C PRO A 2 -6.94 -3.16 9.55
N ASP A 3 -7.92 -4.06 9.64
CA ASP A 3 -8.59 -4.64 8.49
C ASP A 3 -9.38 -3.52 7.78
N GLY A 4 -8.77 -2.89 6.79
CA GLY A 4 -9.36 -1.74 6.12
C GLY A 4 -8.58 -1.25 4.91
N VAL A 5 -9.26 -0.50 4.06
CA VAL A 5 -8.65 0.17 2.90
C VAL A 5 -7.84 1.36 3.41
N THR A 6 -6.59 1.46 2.96
CA THR A 6 -5.73 2.61 3.22
C THR A 6 -5.42 3.33 1.91
N VAL A 7 -5.60 4.65 1.89
CA VAL A 7 -5.13 5.53 0.81
C VAL A 7 -3.94 6.32 1.32
N ARG A 8 -2.83 6.31 0.57
CA ARG A 8 -1.64 7.08 0.91
C ARG A 8 -1.41 8.20 -0.09
N ALA A 9 -1.14 9.40 0.43
CA ALA A 9 -0.62 10.52 -0.33
C ALA A 9 0.75 10.91 0.22
N GLN A 10 1.69 11.24 -0.66
CA GLN A 10 3.04 11.67 -0.28
C GLN A 10 3.47 12.86 -1.14
N THR A 11 4.13 13.84 -0.53
CA THR A 11 4.80 14.92 -1.25
C THR A 11 6.27 14.55 -1.44
N ASP A 12 6.81 14.80 -2.63
CA ASP A 12 8.25 14.73 -2.86
C ASP A 12 8.81 16.15 -2.84
N SER A 13 9.35 16.56 -1.69
CA SER A 13 9.99 17.86 -1.50
C SER A 13 11.35 17.65 -0.84
N GLY A 14 12.38 18.29 -1.39
CA GLY A 14 13.78 18.12 -0.96
C GLY A 14 14.05 18.41 0.53
N ASP A 15 13.17 19.15 1.20
CA ASP A 15 13.27 19.48 2.64
C ASP A 15 12.53 18.48 3.57
N GLY A 16 12.06 17.37 3.02
CA GLY A 16 11.34 16.29 3.69
C GLY A 16 10.00 15.99 3.02
N SER A 17 9.62 14.71 2.95
CA SER A 17 8.33 14.29 2.41
C SER A 17 7.25 14.28 3.49
N ALA A 18 6.18 15.04 3.29
CA ALA A 18 4.95 14.84 4.06
C ALA A 18 4.26 13.57 3.55
N MET A 19 3.79 12.73 4.45
CA MET A 19 3.05 11.52 4.11
C MET A 19 1.76 11.46 4.92
N PHE A 20 0.67 11.18 4.23
CA PHE A 20 -0.67 11.09 4.78
C PHE A 20 -1.24 9.71 4.47
N ASP A 21 -1.66 9.01 5.51
CA ASP A 21 -2.38 7.74 5.43
C ASP A 21 -3.83 8.00 5.86
N LEU A 22 -4.79 7.75 4.96
CA LEU A 22 -6.22 7.72 5.27
C LEU A 22 -6.65 6.27 5.41
N ALA A 23 -7.13 5.89 6.59
CA ALA A 23 -7.77 4.60 6.86
C ALA A 23 -9.28 4.77 7.02
N VAL A 24 -10.06 3.86 6.45
CA VAL A 24 -11.52 3.80 6.60
C VAL A 24 -11.89 2.54 7.38
N PHE A 25 -12.72 2.69 8.42
CA PHE A 25 -13.14 1.58 9.27
C PHE A 25 -14.53 1.05 8.87
N PRO A 26 -14.87 -0.21 9.21
CA PRO A 26 -16.19 -0.76 8.95
C PRO A 26 -17.32 0.09 9.56
N ALA A 27 -18.47 0.14 8.88
CA ALA A 27 -19.63 0.87 9.36
C ALA A 27 -20.12 0.33 10.71
N GLY A 28 -20.51 1.25 11.60
CA GLY A 28 -20.96 0.91 12.96
C GLY A 28 -19.86 0.45 13.92
N VAL A 29 -18.61 0.32 13.48
CA VAL A 29 -17.48 -0.08 14.33
C VAL A 29 -16.71 1.16 14.76
N ALA A 30 -16.77 1.47 16.05
CA ALA A 30 -15.85 2.43 16.65
C ALA A 30 -14.45 1.81 16.68
N PRO A 31 -13.42 2.43 16.10
CA PRO A 31 -12.11 1.82 16.06
C PRO A 31 -11.51 1.79 17.44
N GLU A 32 -10.90 0.66 17.80
CA GLU A 32 -10.15 0.57 19.04
C GLU A 32 -9.04 1.62 19.08
N GLN A 33 -8.66 2.01 20.30
CA GLN A 33 -7.54 2.91 20.49
C GLN A 33 -6.26 2.17 20.10
N PRO A 34 -5.43 2.73 19.21
CA PRO A 34 -4.24 2.02 18.74
C PRO A 34 -3.30 1.78 19.93
N ARG A 35 -2.87 0.54 20.09
CA ARG A 35 -1.73 0.21 20.96
C ARG A 35 -0.46 0.55 20.20
N LEU A 36 0.33 1.48 20.72
CA LEU A 36 1.63 1.78 20.16
C LEU A 36 2.68 0.78 20.67
N PRO A 37 3.79 0.58 19.94
CA PRO A 37 4.89 -0.26 20.42
C PRO A 37 5.54 0.28 21.70
N SER A 38 5.40 1.58 21.96
CA SER A 38 5.76 2.20 23.23
C SER A 38 4.64 1.99 24.23
N ASP A 39 4.98 1.68 25.48
CA ASP A 39 4.04 1.65 26.61
C ASP A 39 3.45 3.03 26.96
N GLU A 40 3.76 4.06 26.17
CA GLU A 40 3.20 5.40 26.30
C GLU A 40 1.70 5.39 25.97
N PRO A 41 0.83 5.92 26.86
CA PRO A 41 -0.60 5.94 26.63
C PRO A 41 -0.94 6.88 25.48
N VAL A 42 -1.80 6.41 24.58
CA VAL A 42 -2.45 7.27 23.58
C VAL A 42 -3.54 8.06 24.30
N VAL A 43 -3.58 9.37 24.08
CA VAL A 43 -4.57 10.27 24.67
C VAL A 43 -5.47 10.82 23.58
N ARG A 44 -6.77 10.81 23.85
CA ARG A 44 -7.79 11.46 23.03
C ARG A 44 -7.88 12.93 23.41
N ARG A 45 -7.82 13.81 22.43
CA ARG A 45 -8.01 15.27 22.59
C ARG A 45 -9.09 15.76 21.64
N ASP A 46 -9.80 16.80 22.03
CA ASP A 46 -10.87 17.36 21.18
C ASP A 46 -10.29 17.94 19.89
N ALA A 47 -11.02 17.76 18.79
CA ALA A 47 -10.73 18.36 17.50
C ALA A 47 -11.94 19.15 17.00
N PRO A 48 -11.75 20.16 16.13
CA PRO A 48 -12.86 20.76 15.40
C PRO A 48 -13.63 19.69 14.62
N GLN A 49 -14.95 19.82 14.57
CA GLN A 49 -15.79 18.93 13.76
C GLN A 49 -15.37 18.98 12.29
N VAL A 50 -15.39 17.82 11.63
CA VAL A 50 -15.10 17.71 10.19
C VAL A 50 -16.44 17.60 9.46
N ASN A 51 -16.75 18.57 8.60
CA ASN A 51 -18.03 18.60 7.87
C ASN A 51 -19.27 18.45 8.78
N GLY A 52 -19.21 19.06 9.97
CA GLY A 52 -20.27 19.00 10.99
C GLY A 52 -20.34 17.69 11.77
N GLN A 53 -19.42 16.75 11.54
CA GLN A 53 -19.36 15.46 12.20
C GLN A 53 -18.30 15.42 13.31
N ASP A 54 -18.50 14.52 14.27
CA ASP A 54 -17.57 14.31 15.38
C ASP A 54 -16.15 14.00 14.90
N ALA A 55 -15.18 14.65 15.53
CA ALA A 55 -13.76 14.41 15.31
C ALA A 55 -12.97 14.54 16.62
N TYR A 56 -11.83 13.87 16.68
CA TYR A 56 -10.87 13.98 17.78
C TYR A 56 -9.46 13.65 17.33
N TRP A 57 -8.48 14.19 18.04
CA TRP A 57 -7.08 13.83 17.89
C TRP A 57 -6.71 12.65 18.78
N LEU A 58 -5.89 11.75 18.24
CA LEU A 58 -5.14 10.78 19.02
C LEU A 58 -3.68 11.22 19.00
N SER A 59 -3.15 11.51 20.19
CA SER A 59 -1.76 11.94 20.40
C SER A 59 -1.10 11.03 21.44
N VAL A 60 0.23 11.09 21.55
CA VAL A 60 0.99 10.41 22.61
C VAL A 60 1.50 11.48 23.56
N ASP A 61 1.29 11.29 24.86
CA ASP A 61 1.81 12.22 25.85
C ASP A 61 3.32 12.05 26.00
N GLY A 62 4.08 13.03 25.53
CA GLY A 62 5.54 13.07 25.66
C GLY A 62 6.14 14.38 25.17
N THR A 63 7.42 14.59 25.44
CA THR A 63 8.19 15.76 24.98
C THR A 63 9.12 15.43 23.81
N GLY A 64 9.12 14.17 23.35
CA GLY A 64 9.97 13.70 22.27
C GLY A 64 9.38 13.93 20.87
N PRO A 65 10.18 13.76 19.79
CA PRO A 65 9.70 13.85 18.41
C PRO A 65 8.54 12.89 18.09
N ARG A 66 8.37 11.82 18.88
CA ARG A 66 7.28 10.84 18.79
C ARG A 66 5.97 11.31 19.42
N ALA A 67 5.98 12.29 20.31
CA ALA A 67 4.78 12.90 20.88
C ALA A 67 3.98 13.73 19.86
N ALA A 68 4.55 13.93 18.67
CA ALA A 68 3.95 14.66 17.55
C ALA A 68 3.06 13.82 16.64
N VAL A 69 2.73 12.58 17.02
CA VAL A 69 1.84 11.73 16.23
C VAL A 69 0.41 12.21 16.47
N ASP A 70 0.00 13.24 15.73
CA ASP A 70 -1.39 13.69 15.70
C ASP A 70 -2.11 12.92 14.60
N ARG A 71 -2.90 11.92 15.02
CA ARG A 71 -3.83 11.23 14.13
C ARG A 71 -5.20 11.87 14.29
N LEU A 72 -5.77 12.35 13.20
CA LEU A 72 -7.14 12.87 13.21
C LEU A 72 -8.09 11.70 12.99
N ARG A 73 -9.02 11.47 13.92
CA ARG A 73 -10.12 10.53 13.71
C ARG A 73 -11.43 11.29 13.62
N PHE A 74 -12.23 11.01 12.60
CA PHE A 74 -13.47 11.74 12.31
C PHE A 74 -14.52 10.82 11.70
N ARG A 75 -15.79 11.22 11.76
CA ARG A 75 -16.90 10.49 11.12
C ARG A 75 -17.22 11.06 9.74
N ASP A 76 -17.60 10.20 8.80
CA ASP A 76 -18.32 10.64 7.60
C ASP A 76 -19.81 10.90 7.87
N ALA A 77 -20.53 11.35 6.84
CA ALA A 77 -21.97 11.58 6.88
C ALA A 77 -22.78 10.30 7.17
N ASP A 78 -22.24 9.12 6.87
CA ASP A 78 -22.86 7.82 7.15
C ASP A 78 -22.52 7.33 8.58
N GLY A 79 -21.75 8.10 9.35
CA GLY A 79 -21.33 7.79 10.71
C GLY A 79 -20.16 6.79 10.80
N ARG A 80 -19.51 6.45 9.68
CA ARG A 80 -18.32 5.61 9.67
C ARG A 80 -17.11 6.40 10.14
N TRP A 81 -16.28 5.76 10.95
CA TRP A 81 -15.02 6.37 11.36
C TRP A 81 -13.96 6.28 10.26
N MET A 82 -13.14 7.31 10.19
CA MET A 82 -11.94 7.38 9.37
C MET A 82 -10.79 7.98 10.19
N GLU A 83 -9.56 7.65 9.83
CA GLU A 83 -8.35 8.16 10.49
C GLU A 83 -7.37 8.70 9.44
N VAL A 84 -6.98 9.97 9.57
CA VAL A 84 -5.84 10.55 8.85
C VAL A 84 -4.64 10.55 9.78
N LYS A 85 -3.60 9.81 9.39
CA LYS A 85 -2.29 9.85 10.02
C LYS A 85 -1.35 10.64 9.13
N ALA A 86 -0.79 11.72 9.65
CA ALA A 86 0.23 12.50 8.97
C ALA A 86 1.62 12.31 9.58
N THR A 87 2.64 12.35 8.75
CA THR A 87 4.05 12.32 9.15
C THR A 87 4.84 13.31 8.32
N GLY A 88 6.00 13.75 8.82
CA GLY A 88 6.82 14.77 8.15
C GLY A 88 6.36 16.22 8.35
N LEU A 89 5.23 16.44 9.05
CA LEU A 89 4.69 17.79 9.30
C LEU A 89 5.36 18.47 10.52
N LYS A 90 5.40 19.81 10.50
CA LYS A 90 6.02 20.65 11.54
C LYS A 90 5.06 21.77 11.96
N GLY A 91 5.24 22.30 13.17
CA GLY A 91 4.46 23.45 13.65
C GLY A 91 2.95 23.27 13.56
N ALA A 92 2.24 24.31 13.11
CA ALA A 92 0.79 24.31 12.95
C ALA A 92 0.28 23.32 11.89
N ASP A 93 1.11 22.98 10.90
CA ASP A 93 0.71 22.08 9.81
C ASP A 93 0.33 20.70 10.31
N ARG A 94 0.91 20.26 11.45
CA ARG A 94 0.60 18.98 12.10
C ARG A 94 -0.88 18.78 12.37
N GLN A 95 -1.62 19.86 12.62
CA GLN A 95 -3.06 19.80 12.86
C GLN A 95 -3.86 20.38 11.69
N GLN A 96 -3.38 21.47 11.08
CA GLN A 96 -4.11 22.16 10.03
C GLN A 96 -4.26 21.30 8.76
N LEU A 97 -3.19 20.66 8.29
CA LEU A 97 -3.26 19.89 7.03
C LEU A 97 -4.12 18.62 7.16
N PRO A 98 -4.04 17.81 8.24
CA PRO A 98 -4.95 16.68 8.38
C PRO A 98 -6.42 17.10 8.46
N LEU A 99 -6.74 18.21 9.11
CA LEU A 99 -8.11 18.76 9.13
C LEU A 99 -8.59 19.16 7.73
N GLN A 100 -7.74 19.87 6.96
CA GLN A 100 -8.05 20.25 5.59
C GLN A 100 -8.26 19.03 4.70
N MET A 101 -7.41 18.01 4.83
CA MET A 101 -7.56 16.75 4.10
C MET A 101 -8.85 16.03 4.48
N ALA A 102 -9.15 15.90 5.78
CA ALA A 102 -10.36 15.27 6.27
C ALA A 102 -11.63 15.97 5.76
N ALA A 103 -11.63 17.30 5.69
CA ALA A 103 -12.74 18.07 5.12
C ALA A 103 -12.98 17.77 3.62
N GLY A 104 -11.91 17.48 2.87
CA GLY A 104 -11.97 17.12 1.45
C GLY A 104 -12.22 15.63 1.16
N VAL A 105 -12.30 14.77 2.18
CA VAL A 105 -12.58 13.34 1.97
C VAL A 105 -14.03 13.17 1.51
N VAL A 106 -14.19 12.51 0.36
CA VAL A 106 -15.48 12.08 -0.15
C VAL A 106 -15.52 10.55 -0.08
N PRO A 107 -16.22 9.96 0.91
CA PRO A 107 -16.37 8.53 1.00
C PRO A 107 -17.19 7.99 -0.18
N GLY A 108 -16.79 6.83 -0.69
CA GLY A 108 -17.48 6.18 -1.79
C GLY A 108 -16.94 4.79 -2.05
N ALA A 109 -17.65 4.03 -2.88
CA ALA A 109 -17.14 2.76 -3.40
C ALA A 109 -16.04 3.07 -4.42
N PHE A 110 -14.78 3.10 -3.96
CA PHE A 110 -13.64 3.25 -4.86
C PHE A 110 -13.15 1.87 -5.28
N ARG A 111 -13.27 1.57 -6.57
CA ARG A 111 -12.64 0.40 -7.16
C ARG A 111 -11.29 0.82 -7.72
N VAL A 112 -10.21 0.21 -7.22
CA VAL A 112 -8.87 0.50 -7.72
C VAL A 112 -8.73 -0.12 -9.11
N PRO A 113 -8.53 0.67 -10.18
CA PRO A 113 -8.32 0.12 -11.50
C PRO A 113 -6.93 -0.52 -11.56
N LEU A 114 -6.82 -1.69 -12.19
CA LEU A 114 -5.62 -2.51 -12.24
C LEU A 114 -5.18 -2.76 -13.69
N PRO A 115 -3.89 -2.51 -13.98
CA PRO A 115 -3.31 -2.74 -15.31
C PRO A 115 -3.07 -4.23 -15.61
N VAL A 116 -3.21 -5.09 -14.59
CA VAL A 116 -3.10 -6.55 -14.70
C VAL A 116 -4.16 -7.21 -13.82
N SER A 117 -4.51 -8.45 -14.17
CA SER A 117 -5.19 -9.39 -13.28
C SER A 117 -4.47 -10.74 -13.29
N MET A 118 -4.98 -11.69 -12.52
CA MET A 118 -4.57 -13.09 -12.53
C MET A 118 -5.67 -13.92 -13.21
N SER A 119 -5.32 -14.83 -14.11
CA SER A 119 -6.28 -15.77 -14.74
C SER A 119 -6.77 -16.83 -13.75
N ALA A 120 -5.91 -17.21 -12.81
CA ALA A 120 -6.20 -18.08 -11.68
C ALA A 120 -5.18 -17.82 -10.57
N LEU A 121 -5.44 -18.36 -9.37
CA LEU A 121 -4.43 -18.45 -8.32
C LEU A 121 -3.93 -19.90 -8.19
N PRO A 122 -2.65 -20.11 -7.84
CA PRO A 122 -2.19 -21.43 -7.42
C PRO A 122 -2.99 -21.92 -6.20
N PRO A 123 -3.10 -23.25 -5.98
CA PRO A 123 -3.77 -23.80 -4.81
C PRO A 123 -3.26 -23.20 -3.50
N GLU A 124 -4.16 -23.05 -2.52
CA GLU A 124 -3.86 -22.51 -1.19
C GLU A 124 -3.23 -21.12 -1.18
N THR A 125 -3.53 -20.34 -2.22
CA THR A 125 -3.12 -18.93 -2.34
C THR A 125 -4.31 -18.02 -2.06
N GLU A 126 -4.08 -16.97 -1.29
CA GLU A 126 -5.03 -15.88 -1.07
C GLU A 126 -4.44 -14.53 -1.47
N VAL A 127 -5.31 -13.60 -1.89
CA VAL A 127 -4.92 -12.21 -2.14
C VAL A 127 -4.67 -11.53 -0.80
N ALA A 128 -3.45 -11.06 -0.59
CA ALA A 128 -3.04 -10.40 0.64
C ALA A 128 -3.19 -8.87 0.56
N GLY A 129 -3.18 -8.30 -0.65
CA GLY A 129 -3.33 -6.86 -0.82
C GLY A 129 -3.04 -6.39 -2.23
N VAL A 130 -3.55 -5.21 -2.54
CA VAL A 130 -3.42 -4.53 -3.82
C VAL A 130 -3.01 -3.09 -3.55
N THR A 131 -1.97 -2.61 -4.23
CA THR A 131 -1.50 -1.24 -4.15
C THR A 131 -1.42 -0.64 -5.54
N LEU A 132 -1.95 0.57 -5.73
CA LEU A 132 -1.73 1.39 -6.92
C LEU A 132 -1.16 2.73 -6.48
N LEU A 133 0.05 3.04 -6.96
CA LEU A 133 0.72 4.31 -6.77
C LEU A 133 0.57 5.13 -8.05
N ARG A 134 0.08 6.37 -7.94
CA ARG A 134 -0.06 7.29 -9.07
C ARG A 134 0.45 8.68 -8.70
N PRO A 135 1.18 9.37 -9.58
CA PRO A 135 1.46 10.79 -9.39
C PRO A 135 0.15 11.60 -9.51
N VAL A 136 -0.05 12.56 -8.60
CA VAL A 136 -1.27 13.40 -8.57
C VAL A 136 -1.18 14.56 -9.57
N SER A 137 0.02 15.03 -9.87
CA SER A 137 0.29 15.99 -10.94
C SER A 137 0.89 15.25 -12.13
N GLY A 138 0.43 15.52 -13.35
CA GLY A 138 1.02 15.02 -14.61
C GLY A 138 2.44 15.54 -14.88
N GLY A 139 3.18 15.92 -13.84
CA GLY A 139 4.58 16.30 -13.93
C GLY A 139 5.41 15.07 -14.25
N SER A 140 6.03 15.08 -15.43
CA SER A 140 7.08 14.13 -15.75
C SER A 140 8.16 14.25 -14.67
N GLY A 141 8.20 13.29 -13.73
CA GLY A 141 9.23 13.26 -12.69
C GLY A 141 10.61 13.33 -13.34
N SER A 142 11.28 14.47 -13.18
CA SER A 142 12.64 14.68 -13.67
C SER A 142 13.61 14.15 -12.62
N GLY A 143 14.29 13.04 -12.90
CA GLY A 143 15.55 12.72 -12.25
C GLY A 143 15.62 11.38 -11.52
N GLY A 144 15.50 10.28 -12.25
CA GLY A 144 15.87 8.95 -11.77
C GLY A 144 15.29 7.86 -12.66
N SER A 145 16.12 7.28 -13.53
CA SER A 145 15.84 6.20 -14.50
C SER A 145 14.46 5.55 -14.44
N GLY A 146 13.60 5.93 -15.40
CA GLY A 146 12.44 5.15 -15.83
C GLY A 146 11.08 5.70 -15.40
N SER A 147 10.72 6.89 -15.92
CA SER A 147 9.40 7.53 -15.92
C SER A 147 8.67 7.64 -14.58
N GLY A 148 8.42 8.87 -14.12
CA GLY A 148 7.46 9.21 -13.06
C GLY A 148 6.01 8.87 -13.42
N GLY A 149 5.75 7.61 -13.75
CA GLY A 149 4.45 7.03 -14.03
C GLY A 149 3.89 6.30 -12.81
N TRP A 150 2.68 5.80 -12.97
CA TRP A 150 2.05 4.96 -11.97
C TRP A 150 2.80 3.63 -11.77
N SER A 151 2.57 2.93 -10.67
CA SER A 151 2.95 1.53 -10.49
C SER A 151 1.88 0.79 -9.71
N ALA A 152 1.72 -0.50 -9.96
CA ALA A 152 0.78 -1.35 -9.25
C ALA A 152 1.52 -2.55 -8.65
N SER A 153 1.03 -3.04 -7.51
CA SER A 153 1.51 -4.25 -6.89
C SER A 153 0.36 -5.10 -6.37
N LEU A 154 0.35 -6.37 -6.74
CA LEU A 154 -0.52 -7.40 -6.16
C LEU A 154 0.33 -8.26 -5.24
N SER A 155 -0.13 -8.49 -4.02
CA SER A 155 0.54 -9.33 -3.03
C SER A 155 -0.34 -10.51 -2.66
N PHE A 156 0.28 -11.67 -2.50
CA PHE A 156 -0.41 -12.93 -2.22
C PHE A 156 0.30 -13.65 -1.07
N ARG A 157 -0.49 -14.39 -0.29
CA ARG A 157 0.00 -15.35 0.70
C ARG A 157 -0.26 -16.75 0.18
N ASN A 158 0.74 -17.62 0.28
CA ASN A 158 0.60 -19.04 -0.04
C ASN A 158 1.15 -19.87 1.11
N LYS A 159 0.44 -20.92 1.50
CA LYS A 159 0.84 -21.77 2.63
C LYS A 159 2.18 -22.49 2.41
N ALA A 160 2.52 -22.84 1.18
CA ALA A 160 3.70 -23.64 0.85
C ALA A 160 5.00 -22.83 0.73
N TYR A 161 4.95 -21.59 0.22
CA TYR A 161 6.14 -20.76 -0.02
C TYR A 161 6.04 -19.34 0.54
N GLY A 162 5.04 -19.01 1.35
CA GLY A 162 4.97 -17.75 2.08
C GLY A 162 4.34 -16.63 1.26
N PHE A 163 5.12 -15.94 0.44
CA PHE A 163 4.68 -14.72 -0.24
C PHE A 163 5.01 -14.69 -1.73
N ALA A 164 4.08 -14.15 -2.50
CA ALA A 164 4.29 -13.77 -3.90
C ALA A 164 3.89 -12.31 -4.11
N THR A 165 4.60 -11.62 -4.99
CA THR A 165 4.28 -10.26 -5.41
C THR A 165 4.34 -10.16 -6.93
N VAL A 166 3.31 -9.59 -7.53
CA VAL A 166 3.33 -9.11 -8.92
C VAL A 166 3.52 -7.61 -8.86
N GLU A 167 4.62 -7.10 -9.40
CA GLU A 167 4.90 -5.66 -9.54
C GLU A 167 4.71 -5.28 -11.01
N VAL A 168 4.04 -4.15 -11.27
CA VAL A 168 3.70 -3.68 -12.61
C VAL A 168 3.95 -2.19 -12.73
N GLY A 169 4.48 -1.75 -13.87
CA GLY A 169 4.53 -0.34 -14.22
C GLY A 169 4.65 -0.10 -15.73
N PRO A 170 4.63 1.16 -16.16
CA PRO A 170 4.89 1.57 -17.53
C PRO A 170 6.30 1.20 -18.01
N GLY A 171 6.40 0.96 -19.31
CA GLY A 171 7.65 0.93 -20.06
C GLY A 171 8.20 -0.46 -20.34
N GLU A 172 9.23 -0.50 -21.18
CA GLU A 172 10.14 -1.63 -21.30
C GLU A 172 11.26 -1.40 -20.27
N ARG A 173 11.10 -1.87 -19.03
CA ARG A 173 12.22 -1.85 -18.08
C ARG A 173 13.31 -2.70 -18.72
N GLY A 174 14.41 -2.05 -19.12
CA GLY A 174 15.54 -2.69 -19.77
C GLY A 174 15.85 -3.98 -19.04
N SER A 175 15.85 -5.08 -19.79
CA SER A 175 15.94 -6.44 -19.29
C SER A 175 16.99 -6.54 -18.18
N ASP A 176 16.55 -6.63 -16.93
CA ASP A 176 17.32 -7.28 -15.88
C ASP A 176 16.73 -8.69 -15.77
N PRO A 177 17.13 -9.62 -16.66
CA PRO A 177 16.44 -10.90 -16.82
C PRO A 177 16.56 -11.82 -15.60
N ASN A 178 17.37 -11.48 -14.59
CA ASN A 178 17.69 -12.38 -13.46
C ASN A 178 18.18 -11.65 -12.18
N GLY A 179 17.79 -10.40 -11.97
CA GLY A 179 18.30 -9.58 -10.85
C GLY A 179 17.76 -9.94 -9.47
N SER A 180 18.12 -11.10 -8.91
CA SER A 180 18.22 -11.33 -7.46
C SER A 180 19.06 -12.59 -7.21
N ALA A 181 20.36 -12.42 -6.99
CA ALA A 181 21.14 -13.45 -6.32
C ALA A 181 20.51 -13.70 -4.93
N PRO A 182 20.39 -14.95 -4.46
CA PRO A 182 19.88 -15.22 -3.12
C PRO A 182 20.73 -14.49 -2.09
N ARG A 183 20.16 -13.50 -1.41
CA ARG A 183 20.78 -12.90 -0.21
C ARG A 183 20.52 -13.85 0.96
N SER A 184 21.43 -14.80 1.15
CA SER A 184 21.48 -15.58 2.40
C SER A 184 22.04 -14.69 3.49
N SER A 185 21.18 -14.14 4.36
CA SER A 185 21.64 -13.55 5.62
C SER A 185 21.96 -14.70 6.58
N ASN A 186 23.25 -14.97 6.81
CA ASN A 186 23.73 -16.07 7.65
C ASN A 186 23.59 -15.82 9.18
N ASP A 187 22.64 -14.98 9.62
CA ASP A 187 22.51 -14.55 11.02
C ASP A 187 21.72 -15.55 11.91
N GLY A 188 21.70 -16.84 11.56
CA GLY A 188 20.96 -17.88 12.31
C GLY A 188 19.43 -17.74 12.27
N LEU A 189 18.91 -16.81 11.46
CA LEU A 189 17.50 -16.61 11.16
C LEU A 189 17.08 -17.51 9.98
N ALA A 190 15.79 -17.84 9.89
CA ALA A 190 15.22 -18.67 8.82
C ALA A 190 15.76 -18.25 7.43
N THR A 191 16.18 -19.22 6.62
CA THR A 191 16.70 -18.93 5.27
C THR A 191 15.58 -18.34 4.42
N VAL A 192 15.79 -17.12 3.94
CA VAL A 192 14.88 -16.45 3.01
C VAL A 192 15.45 -16.58 1.60
N THR A 193 14.75 -17.31 0.73
CA THR A 193 15.10 -17.41 -0.69
C THR A 193 14.15 -16.53 -1.49
N THR A 194 14.71 -15.70 -2.37
CA THR A 194 13.93 -14.86 -3.28
C THR A 194 14.21 -15.29 -4.72
N SER A 195 13.15 -15.50 -5.51
CA SER A 195 13.24 -15.72 -6.96
C SER A 195 12.35 -14.73 -7.68
N GLN A 196 12.73 -14.35 -8.90
CA GLN A 196 12.00 -13.36 -9.69
C GLN A 196 12.00 -13.72 -11.17
N LYS A 197 10.88 -13.46 -11.84
CA LYS A 197 10.75 -13.53 -13.29
C LYS A 197 9.94 -12.35 -13.80
N CYS A 198 10.35 -11.75 -14.91
CA CYS A 198 9.67 -10.60 -15.50
C CYS A 198 9.26 -10.87 -16.95
N ALA A 199 8.24 -10.15 -17.40
CA ALA A 199 7.81 -10.03 -18.78
C ALA A 199 7.47 -8.57 -19.11
N SER A 200 7.38 -8.28 -20.41
CA SER A 200 6.97 -6.98 -20.93
C SER A 200 6.04 -7.19 -22.13
N GLY A 201 5.11 -6.26 -22.35
CA GLY A 201 4.13 -6.31 -23.43
C GLY A 201 3.03 -5.27 -23.25
N ASN A 202 2.37 -4.85 -24.33
CA ASN A 202 1.28 -3.85 -24.29
C ASN A 202 1.67 -2.52 -23.59
N GLY A 203 2.94 -2.13 -23.66
CA GLY A 203 3.48 -0.94 -22.99
C GLY A 203 3.70 -1.10 -21.47
N LEU A 204 3.46 -2.30 -20.93
CA LEU A 204 3.66 -2.66 -19.53
C LEU A 204 4.94 -3.49 -19.36
N HIS A 205 5.52 -3.39 -18.17
CA HIS A 205 6.50 -4.32 -17.63
C HIS A 205 5.99 -4.85 -16.30
N TRP A 206 6.06 -6.16 -16.10
CA TRP A 206 5.64 -6.80 -14.85
C TRP A 206 6.60 -7.90 -14.41
N CYS A 207 6.79 -7.99 -13.10
CA CYS A 207 7.65 -8.98 -12.47
C CYS A 207 6.87 -9.74 -11.40
N VAL A 208 7.01 -11.06 -11.41
CA VAL A 208 6.65 -11.93 -10.29
C VAL A 208 7.88 -12.12 -9.43
N ARG A 209 7.76 -11.82 -8.14
CA ARG A 209 8.75 -12.14 -7.10
C ARG A 209 8.14 -13.10 -6.10
N LEU A 210 8.82 -14.21 -5.84
CA LEU A 210 8.47 -15.18 -4.81
C LEU A 210 9.47 -15.06 -3.66
N ILE A 211 8.96 -14.98 -2.43
CA ILE A 211 9.77 -14.92 -1.21
C ILE A 211 9.42 -16.14 -0.38
N LYS A 212 10.33 -17.12 -0.37
CA LYS A 212 10.24 -18.32 0.45
C LYS A 212 10.89 -18.08 1.80
N VAL A 213 10.11 -18.21 2.86
CA VAL A 213 10.62 -18.28 4.24
C VAL A 213 10.63 -19.75 4.63
N SER A 214 11.79 -20.41 4.52
CA SER A 214 11.88 -21.85 4.77
C SER A 214 12.32 -22.17 6.20
N SER A 215 11.59 -23.09 6.82
CA SER A 215 12.13 -24.12 7.72
C SER A 215 11.93 -25.55 7.19
N GLY A 216 11.40 -25.75 5.96
CA GLY A 216 11.05 -27.07 5.43
C GLY A 216 11.15 -27.27 3.90
N ASP A 217 11.02 -28.53 3.49
CA ASP A 217 11.34 -29.10 2.16
C ASP A 217 10.32 -28.84 1.04
N ALA A 218 9.36 -27.93 1.22
CA ALA A 218 8.39 -27.62 0.17
C ALA A 218 9.12 -27.21 -1.12
N ALA A 219 8.76 -27.83 -2.26
CA ALA A 219 9.33 -27.48 -3.54
C ALA A 219 9.14 -25.98 -3.80
N ALA A 220 10.18 -25.31 -4.28
CA ALA A 220 10.08 -23.89 -4.64
C ALA A 220 9.09 -23.77 -5.81
N ALA A 221 8.09 -22.91 -5.68
CA ALA A 221 7.28 -22.52 -6.83
C ALA A 221 8.17 -21.80 -7.84
N ASP A 222 7.96 -22.08 -9.13
CA ASP A 222 8.66 -21.39 -10.21
C ASP A 222 7.98 -20.03 -10.45
N PRO A 223 8.70 -18.90 -10.37
CA PRO A 223 8.13 -17.61 -10.73
C PRO A 223 7.62 -17.54 -12.17
N ALA A 224 8.09 -18.42 -13.09
CA ALA A 224 7.57 -18.52 -14.44
C ALA A 224 6.13 -19.05 -14.49
N ASP A 225 5.78 -20.02 -13.64
CA ASP A 225 4.41 -20.56 -13.56
C ASP A 225 3.44 -19.47 -13.11
N TRP A 226 3.82 -18.72 -12.08
CA TRP A 226 3.07 -17.55 -11.64
C TRP A 226 2.95 -16.47 -12.71
N LEU A 227 4.04 -16.20 -13.44
CA LEU A 227 4.05 -15.19 -14.49
C LEU A 227 3.09 -15.54 -15.63
N SER A 228 2.93 -16.83 -15.94
CA SER A 228 1.98 -17.31 -16.94
C SER A 228 0.51 -17.07 -16.57
N LEU A 229 0.22 -16.84 -15.29
CA LEU A 229 -1.12 -16.53 -14.79
C LEU A 229 -1.43 -15.02 -14.87
N VAL A 230 -0.45 -14.16 -15.13
CA VAL A 230 -0.68 -12.70 -15.21
C VAL A 230 -1.33 -12.35 -16.55
N VAL A 231 -2.46 -11.64 -16.49
CA VAL A 231 -3.21 -11.13 -17.65
C VAL A 231 -3.02 -9.61 -17.74
N PRO A 232 -2.23 -9.10 -18.69
CA PRO A 232 -2.01 -7.67 -18.86
C PRO A 232 -3.15 -6.98 -19.63
N HIS A 233 -3.63 -5.84 -19.13
CA HIS A 233 -4.69 -5.02 -19.74
C HIS A 233 -4.16 -3.80 -20.51
N GLY A 234 -2.84 -3.60 -20.55
CA GLY A 234 -2.18 -2.53 -21.29
C GLY A 234 -2.15 -1.18 -20.55
N MET A 235 -1.72 -0.13 -21.27
CA MET A 235 -1.51 1.21 -20.72
C MET A 235 -2.76 2.09 -20.64
N ASP A 236 -3.84 1.71 -21.32
CA ASP A 236 -5.10 2.48 -21.34
C ASP A 236 -5.93 2.17 -20.09
N GLU A 237 -6.03 3.16 -19.18
CA GLU A 237 -6.79 3.02 -17.93
C GLU A 237 -8.27 2.69 -18.18
N SER A 238 -8.84 3.06 -19.32
CA SER A 238 -10.23 2.72 -19.64
C SER A 238 -10.45 1.22 -19.89
N GLY A 239 -9.39 0.49 -20.21
CA GLY A 239 -9.38 -0.97 -20.36
C GLY A 239 -8.98 -1.72 -19.08
N TRP A 240 -8.63 -1.03 -18.00
CA TRP A 240 -8.21 -1.67 -16.75
C TRP A 240 -9.38 -2.33 -16.04
N THR A 241 -9.08 -3.44 -15.36
CA THR A 241 -10.06 -4.18 -14.55
C THR A 241 -10.08 -3.65 -13.12
N THR A 242 -11.16 -3.90 -12.40
CA THR A 242 -11.22 -3.69 -10.94
C THR A 242 -11.01 -4.97 -10.15
N ASP A 243 -10.88 -6.10 -10.84
CA ASP A 243 -10.88 -7.43 -10.25
C ASP A 243 -9.51 -8.09 -10.40
N VAL A 244 -9.01 -8.64 -9.30
CA VAL A 244 -7.74 -9.40 -9.30
C VAL A 244 -7.90 -10.74 -10.01
N LEU A 245 -9.10 -11.33 -9.97
CA LEU A 245 -9.44 -12.60 -10.60
C LEU A 245 -10.64 -12.42 -11.54
N PRO A 246 -10.79 -13.25 -12.58
CA PRO A 246 -11.99 -13.24 -13.40
C PRO A 246 -13.24 -13.49 -12.54
N GLN A 247 -14.31 -12.77 -12.85
CA GLN A 247 -15.64 -13.04 -12.31
C GLN A 247 -16.15 -14.37 -12.91
N SER A 248 -16.47 -15.34 -12.05
CA SER A 248 -17.04 -16.64 -12.43
C SER A 248 -18.50 -16.55 -12.84
#